data_AF-A0A2S9GHH1-F1
#
_entry.id   AF-A0A2S9GHH1-F1
#
_cell.length_a   1.000
_cell.length_b   1.000
_cell.length_c   1.000
_cell.angle_alpha   90.00
_cell.angle_beta   90.00
_cell.angle_gamma   90.00
#
_symmetry.space_group_name_H-M   'P 1'
#
loop_
_entity.id
_entity.type
_entity.pdbx_description
1 polymer ?
#
loop_
_entity_poly.entity_id
_entity_poly.type
_entity_poly.pdbx_seq_one_letter_code
_entity_poly.pdbx_strand_id
1 'polypeptide(L)'
;IAQCNWLVDMADTDNELCASCRLTRTRPNDADTVGMTAYAVAENAKRRLVAELRELRLPIVGRSQDPQFGLAFDLLSSTYEDVV
;
A
#
# COMPACT_ATOMS: atom_id res chain seq x y z
N ILE A 1 -4.29 5.26 9.88
CA ILE A 1 -3.13 4.46 10.36
C ILE A 1 -3.03 3.21 9.48
N ALA A 2 -1.85 2.84 8.98
CA ALA A 2 -1.66 1.61 8.16
C ALA A 2 -1.44 0.33 8.98
N GLN A 3 -1.28 0.47 10.31
CA GLN A 3 -0.97 -0.58 11.28
C GLN A 3 0.15 -1.52 10.78
N CYS A 4 1.23 -0.91 10.30
CA CYS A 4 2.33 -1.63 9.68
C CYS A 4 3.43 -1.94 10.71
N ASN A 5 3.94 -3.16 10.68
CA ASN A 5 5.05 -3.64 11.51
C ASN A 5 6.21 -4.23 10.67
N TRP A 6 6.19 -4.02 9.35
CA TRP A 6 7.27 -4.48 8.48
C TRP A 6 8.45 -3.52 8.54
N LEU A 7 9.66 -4.07 8.53
CA LEU A 7 10.89 -3.29 8.51
C LEU A 7 11.04 -2.52 7.19
N VAL A 8 11.69 -1.37 7.30
CA VAL A 8 12.17 -0.58 6.15
C VAL A 8 13.61 -0.97 5.89
N ASP A 9 13.99 -1.04 4.62
CA ASP A 9 15.37 -1.32 4.24
C ASP A 9 16.22 -0.07 4.46
N MET A 10 17.23 -0.16 5.33
CA MET A 10 18.11 0.98 5.61
C MET A 10 19.00 1.36 4.42
N ALA A 11 19.16 0.47 3.44
CA ALA A 11 19.88 0.78 2.21
C ALA A 11 19.01 1.57 1.21
N ASP A 12 17.68 1.53 1.36
CA ASP A 12 16.73 2.26 0.53
C ASP A 12 16.44 3.63 1.16
N THR A 13 17.43 4.53 1.08
CA THR A 13 17.40 5.85 1.75
C THR A 13 16.30 6.77 1.23
N ASP A 14 15.76 6.48 0.05
CA ASP A 14 14.73 7.29 -0.60
C ASP A 14 13.30 6.87 -0.20
N ASN A 15 13.14 5.77 0.56
CA ASN A 15 11.84 5.23 0.95
C ASN A 15 11.72 5.04 2.46
N GLU A 16 10.91 5.88 3.11
CA GLU A 16 10.58 5.76 4.53
C GLU A 16 9.48 4.71 4.83
N LEU A 17 8.91 4.11 3.77
CA LEU A 17 7.83 3.15 3.87
C LEU A 17 8.31 1.73 3.57
N CYS A 18 7.72 0.75 4.26
CA CYS A 18 8.01 -0.66 3.98
C CYS A 18 7.61 -1.04 2.55
N ALA A 19 8.12 -2.17 2.07
CA ALA A 19 7.90 -2.65 0.70
C ALA A 19 6.42 -2.78 0.29
N SER A 20 5.51 -3.01 1.24
CA SER A 20 4.07 -3.04 0.98
C SER A 20 3.47 -1.63 0.99
N CYS A 21 3.71 -0.84 2.04
CA CYS A 21 3.10 0.47 2.20
C CYS A 21 3.52 1.45 1.10
N ARG A 22 4.75 1.37 0.60
CA ARG A 22 5.23 2.21 -0.52
C ARG A 22 4.48 1.98 -1.84
N LEU A 23 3.75 0.87 -1.97
CA LEU A 23 2.92 0.58 -3.15
C LEU A 23 1.54 1.24 -3.08
N THR A 24 1.15 1.84 -1.96
CA THR A 24 -0.09 2.61 -1.87
C THR A 24 0.12 3.99 -2.44
N ARG A 25 -0.58 4.27 -3.53
CA ARG A 25 -0.59 5.59 -4.17
C ARG A 25 -1.63 6.50 -3.52
N THR A 26 -2.82 5.95 -3.24
CA THR A 26 -3.94 6.71 -2.66
C THR A 26 -4.49 5.96 -1.46
N ARG A 27 -4.77 6.71 -0.39
CA ARG A 27 -5.43 6.24 0.83
C ARG A 27 -6.58 7.17 1.19
N PRO A 28 -7.50 6.78 2.10
CA PRO A 28 -8.59 7.64 2.53
C PRO A 28 -8.08 8.90 3.26
N ASN A 29 -8.94 9.92 3.28
CA ASN A 29 -8.72 11.17 4.01
C ASN A 29 -8.62 10.89 5.53
N ASP A 30 -7.76 11.61 6.26
CA ASP A 30 -7.61 11.42 7.71
C ASP A 30 -8.86 11.81 8.52
N ALA A 31 -9.71 12.68 7.99
CA ALA A 31 -11.01 12.99 8.59
C ALA A 31 -12.02 11.84 8.44
N ASP A 32 -11.81 10.92 7.50
CA ASP A 32 -12.63 9.73 7.31
C ASP A 32 -12.21 8.60 8.24
N THR A 33 -12.66 8.68 9.49
CA THR A 33 -12.29 7.68 10.52
C THR A 33 -12.75 6.25 10.19
N VAL A 34 -13.87 6.10 9.46
CA VAL A 34 -14.39 4.81 9.01
C VAL A 34 -13.50 4.25 7.91
N GLY A 35 -13.25 5.04 6.86
CA GLY A 35 -12.35 4.69 5.77
C GLY A 35 -10.92 4.42 6.27
N MET A 36 -10.42 5.17 7.24
CA MET A 36 -9.11 4.94 7.84
C MET A 36 -9.02 3.64 8.65
N THR A 37 -10.13 3.16 9.20
CA THR A 37 -10.21 1.84 9.84
C THR A 37 -10.18 0.73 8.80
N ALA A 38 -10.98 0.88 7.72
CA ALA A 38 -10.98 -0.05 6.60
C ALA A 38 -9.61 -0.10 5.88
N TYR A 39 -8.93 1.05 5.78
CA TYR A 39 -7.59 1.17 5.23
C TYR A 39 -6.57 0.30 5.97
N ALA A 40 -6.62 0.26 7.30
CA ALA A 40 -5.73 -0.59 8.10
C ALA A 40 -5.93 -2.08 7.78
N VAL A 41 -7.18 -2.51 7.59
CA VAL A 41 -7.53 -3.88 7.20
C VAL A 41 -7.04 -4.20 5.79
N ALA A 42 -7.29 -3.30 4.84
CA ALA A 42 -6.84 -3.44 3.46
C ALA A 42 -5.31 -3.51 3.36
N GLU A 43 -4.59 -2.66 4.10
CA GLU A 43 -3.13 -2.71 4.18
C GLU A 43 -2.62 -4.04 4.78
N ASN A 44 -3.34 -4.62 5.73
CA ASN A 44 -2.99 -5.93 6.28
C ASN A 44 -3.12 -7.04 5.23
N ALA A 45 -4.25 -7.09 4.52
CA ALA A 45 -4.47 -8.04 3.44
C ALA A 45 -3.46 -7.85 2.29
N LYS A 46 -3.15 -6.60 1.94
CA LYS A 46 -2.13 -6.27 0.93
C LYS A 46 -0.75 -6.78 1.33
N ARG A 47 -0.35 -6.67 2.60
CA ARG A 47 0.93 -7.24 3.08
C ARG A 47 0.98 -8.75 2.88
N ARG A 48 -0.12 -9.46 3.13
CA ARG A 48 -0.20 -10.90 2.85
C ARG A 48 0.00 -11.21 1.37
N LEU A 49 -0.69 -10.48 0.49
CA LEU A 49 -0.50 -10.58 -0.97
C LEU A 49 0.97 -10.33 -1.38
N VAL A 50 1.58 -9.25 -0.89
CA VAL A 50 2.99 -8.92 -1.21
C VAL A 50 3.94 -10.01 -0.74
N ALA A 51 3.70 -10.61 0.43
CA ALA A 51 4.49 -11.74 0.91
C ALA A 51 4.35 -12.97 0.01
N GLU A 52 3.12 -13.32 -0.38
CA GLU A 52 2.84 -14.46 -1.26
C GLU A 52 3.45 -14.27 -2.66
N LEU A 53 3.33 -13.08 -3.25
CA LEU A 53 3.98 -12.76 -4.53
C LEU A 53 5.50 -12.92 -4.46
N ARG A 54 6.12 -12.53 -3.34
CA ARG A 54 7.56 -12.74 -3.10
C ARG A 54 7.91 -14.21 -2.95
N GLU A 55 7.13 -14.98 -2.21
CA GLU A 55 7.33 -16.43 -2.05
C GLU A 55 7.24 -17.15 -3.41
N LEU A 56 6.32 -16.72 -4.27
CA LEU A 56 6.17 -17.21 -5.65
C LEU A 56 7.23 -16.66 -6.62
N ARG A 57 8.13 -15.78 -6.16
CA ARG A 57 9.16 -15.11 -6.97
C ARG A 57 8.59 -14.31 -8.15
N LEU A 58 7.38 -13.78 -8.00
CA LEU A 58 6.78 -12.88 -8.98
C LEU A 58 7.36 -11.47 -8.83
N PRO A 59 7.61 -10.76 -9.95
CA PRO A 59 8.18 -9.42 -9.90
C PRO A 59 7.18 -8.43 -9.30
N ILE A 60 7.64 -7.64 -8.32
CA ILE A 60 6.87 -6.55 -7.71
C ILE A 60 7.59 -5.24 -8.02
N VAL A 61 7.29 -4.67 -9.18
CA VAL A 61 7.84 -3.38 -9.63
C VAL A 61 6.82 -2.29 -9.32
N GLY A 62 7.18 -1.32 -8.49
CA GLY A 62 6.29 -0.21 -8.13
C GLY A 62 6.23 0.88 -9.19
N ARG A 63 5.20 1.73 -9.14
CA ARG A 63 5.08 2.91 -10.02
C ARG A 63 6.21 3.93 -9.91
N SER A 64 6.95 3.95 -8.79
CA SER A 64 8.15 4.78 -8.66
C SER A 64 9.30 4.35 -9.58
N GLN A 65 9.35 3.06 -9.93
CA GLN A 65 10.36 2.50 -10.83
C GLN A 65 9.85 2.37 -12.27
N ASP A 66 8.60 1.94 -12.45
CA ASP A 66 7.93 1.89 -13.75
C ASP A 66 6.64 2.72 -13.70
N PRO A 67 6.69 4.02 -14.08
CA PRO A 67 5.53 4.90 -14.00
C PRO A 67 4.33 4.43 -14.84
N GLN A 68 4.58 3.69 -15.92
CA GLN A 68 3.56 3.30 -16.88
C GLN A 68 2.88 1.98 -16.49
N PHE A 69 3.67 0.96 -16.13
CA PHE A 69 3.17 -0.41 -15.91
C PHE A 69 3.42 -0.96 -14.50
N GLY A 70 4.05 -0.18 -13.61
CA GLY A 70 4.29 -0.61 -12.23
C GLY A 70 3.00 -0.89 -11.44
N LEU A 71 3.11 -1.75 -10.44
CA LEU A 71 2.06 -2.03 -9.48
C LEU A 71 1.87 -0.83 -8.53
N ALA A 72 0.62 -0.46 -8.31
CA ALA A 72 0.20 0.46 -7.26
C ALA A 72 -1.19 0.07 -6.77
N PHE A 73 -1.51 0.51 -5.55
CA PHE A 73 -2.82 0.32 -4.93
C PHE A 73 -3.43 1.68 -4.63
N ASP A 74 -4.66 1.87 -5.09
CA ASP A 74 -5.52 2.96 -4.64
C ASP A 74 -6.54 2.35 -3.68
N LEU A 75 -6.33 2.59 -2.38
CA LEU A 75 -7.22 2.14 -1.33
C LEU A 75 -8.20 3.28 -1.03
N LEU A 76 -9.26 3.34 -1.84
CA LEU A 76 -10.25 4.42 -1.79
C LEU A 76 -11.36 4.13 -0.77
N SER A 77 -12.04 5.18 -0.30
CA SER A 77 -13.17 5.07 0.63
C SER A 77 -14.41 5.69 0.01
N SER A 78 -15.53 4.97 0.05
CA SER A 78 -16.82 5.47 -0.40
C SER A 78 -17.64 6.17 0.68
N THR A 79 -17.04 6.48 1.83
CA THR A 79 -17.78 6.99 3.00
C THR A 79 -18.35 8.39 2.76
N TYR A 80 -17.64 9.23 2.02
CA TYR A 80 -18.03 10.63 1.76
C TYR A 80 -18.09 10.98 0.27
N GLU A 81 -17.59 10.12 -0.60
CA GLU A 81 -17.54 10.32 -2.05
C GLU A 81 -17.74 8.98 -2.77
N ASP A 82 -18.40 8.97 -3.92
CA ASP A 82 -18.48 7.76 -4.74
C ASP A 82 -17.13 7.48 -5.41
N VAL A 83 -16.71 6.21 -5.39
CA VAL A 83 -15.43 5.76 -5.98
C VAL A 83 -15.72 4.68 -7.02
N VAL A 84 -15.02 4.73 -8.17
CA VAL A 84 -15.25 3.89 -9.37
C VAL A 84 -14.24 2.75 -9.44
#